data_AF-A0A918Z3L3-F1
#
_entry.id   AF-A0A918Z3L3-F1
#
_cell.length_a   1.000
_cell.length_b   1.000
_cell.length_c   1.000
_cell.angle_alpha   90.00
_cell.angle_beta   90.00
_cell.angle_gamma   90.00
#
_symmetry.space_group_name_H-M   'P 1'
#
loop_
_entity.id
_entity.type
_entity.pdbx_description
1 polymer ?
#
loop_
_entity_poly.entity_id
_entity_poly.type
_entity_poly.pdbx_seq_one_letter_code
_entity_poly.pdbx_strand_id
1 'polypeptide(L)'
;MLSDVFGTVSDDFLVNHNGAVITNYWPNWDLANMACVLATGIFCDDKAQVARAVDYFKNGEGLGAVKQAIPVVHDDGLAEWLEAGRDQGHALLGVGLMGTFCEMAWNQRIDLYGYDDNRFLKGAQYVAKRAMGGQVAYTENTRAKGAINGWSGRETASQAAGVDPNMTRPIWAMIANHCTKRRGLDASYVTRIAAKAAPEGGGGDYGPTAAASTNWASARWRSRGTRRLGQRRRRPRPRPRRQARVRTRAPTRGPAPARRRAARRPPRAPPRARRADAVTTWPRPAPPNSWPGAPPAASRPSRVACSCCAAATTARAAAPTADARPTQRPRNLAGR
;
A
#
# COMPACT_ATOMS: atom_id res chain seq x y z
N MET A 1 16.85 -12.05 -17.14
CA MET A 1 17.14 -10.68 -16.68
C MET A 1 16.13 -10.20 -15.64
N LEU A 2 14.82 -10.15 -15.95
CA LEU A 2 13.83 -9.59 -15.01
C LEU A 2 13.74 -10.39 -13.70
N SER A 3 13.47 -11.70 -13.75
CA SER A 3 13.48 -12.55 -12.55
C SER A 3 14.89 -12.74 -11.98
N ASP A 4 15.87 -13.11 -12.80
CA ASP A 4 17.23 -13.50 -12.35
C ASP A 4 18.10 -12.34 -11.81
N VAL A 5 17.73 -11.08 -12.08
CA VAL A 5 18.47 -9.90 -11.59
C VAL A 5 17.56 -9.05 -10.71
N PHE A 6 16.52 -8.43 -11.27
CA PHE A 6 15.68 -7.50 -10.50
C PHE A 6 14.82 -8.21 -9.46
N GLY A 7 14.12 -9.27 -9.85
CA GLY A 7 13.31 -10.08 -8.94
C GLY A 7 14.15 -10.76 -7.86
N THR A 8 15.33 -11.29 -8.22
CA THR A 8 16.25 -11.97 -7.28
C THR A 8 16.86 -10.99 -6.28
N VAL A 9 17.35 -9.83 -6.71
CA VAL A 9 17.91 -8.81 -5.79
C VAL A 9 16.82 -8.25 -4.87
N SER A 10 15.60 -8.05 -5.37
CA SER A 10 14.50 -7.59 -4.53
C SER A 10 14.00 -8.66 -3.57
N ASP A 11 13.99 -9.94 -3.93
CA ASP A 11 13.62 -11.01 -3.00
C ASP A 11 14.72 -11.27 -1.95
N ASP A 12 16.00 -11.16 -2.32
CA ASP A 12 17.12 -11.17 -1.37
C ASP A 12 17.01 -10.05 -0.33
N PHE A 13 16.62 -8.84 -0.75
CA PHE A 13 16.32 -7.75 0.19
C PHE A 13 15.22 -8.13 1.19
N LEU A 14 14.16 -8.83 0.77
CA LEU A 14 13.05 -9.23 1.65
C LEU A 14 13.43 -10.36 2.62
N VAL A 15 14.48 -11.14 2.34
CA VAL A 15 15.00 -12.19 3.25
C VAL A 15 16.05 -11.63 4.20
N ASN A 16 17.02 -10.90 3.64
CA ASN A 16 18.27 -10.58 4.30
C ASN A 16 18.38 -9.11 4.75
N HIS A 17 17.48 -8.23 4.28
CA HIS A 17 17.49 -6.78 4.53
C HIS A 17 18.90 -6.17 4.45
N ASN A 18 19.66 -6.51 3.40
CA ASN A 18 21.07 -6.11 3.21
C ASN A 18 22.03 -6.44 4.39
N GLY A 19 21.76 -7.52 5.14
CA GLY A 19 22.51 -7.87 6.36
C GLY A 19 22.18 -7.01 7.58
N ALA A 20 21.09 -6.25 7.53
CA ALA A 20 20.58 -5.45 8.63
C ALA A 20 19.51 -6.21 9.45
N VAL A 21 19.25 -5.74 10.67
CA VAL A 21 18.13 -6.27 11.46
C VAL A 21 16.81 -6.07 10.72
N ILE A 22 15.87 -7.01 10.83
CA ILE A 22 14.61 -7.04 10.04
C ILE A 22 13.81 -5.72 10.11
N THR A 23 13.83 -5.02 11.25
CA THR A 23 13.15 -3.73 11.43
C THR A 23 13.97 -2.51 10.98
N ASN A 24 15.16 -2.68 10.40
CA ASN A 24 16.07 -1.57 10.08
C ASN A 24 15.47 -0.60 9.05
N TYR A 25 14.82 -1.15 8.03
CA TYR A 25 14.22 -0.38 6.96
C TYR A 25 12.76 -0.03 7.25
N TRP A 26 12.33 1.15 6.82
CA TRP A 26 10.94 1.58 6.94
C TRP A 26 10.05 0.91 5.87
N PRO A 27 8.72 0.84 6.06
CA PRO A 27 7.81 0.07 5.20
C PRO A 27 7.97 0.25 3.69
N ASN A 28 8.26 1.47 3.20
CA ASN A 28 8.43 1.70 1.76
C ASN A 28 9.58 0.93 1.09
N TRP A 29 10.64 0.54 1.82
CA TRP A 29 11.74 -0.25 1.25
C TRP A 29 11.29 -1.67 0.90
N ASP A 30 10.67 -2.34 1.86
CA ASP A 30 10.01 -3.62 1.66
C ASP A 30 8.95 -3.52 0.56
N LEU A 31 8.05 -2.54 0.62
CA LEU A 31 6.97 -2.38 -0.36
C LEU A 31 7.48 -2.16 -1.79
N ALA A 32 8.59 -1.44 -1.98
CA ALA A 32 9.22 -1.27 -3.29
C ALA A 32 9.81 -2.59 -3.83
N ASN A 33 10.47 -3.37 -2.97
CA ASN A 33 11.03 -4.66 -3.34
C ASN A 33 9.93 -5.71 -3.58
N MET A 34 8.90 -5.78 -2.73
CA MET A 34 7.70 -6.59 -2.95
C MET A 34 7.05 -6.26 -4.30
N ALA A 35 6.89 -4.98 -4.64
CA ALA A 35 6.36 -4.56 -5.93
C ALA A 35 7.23 -5.03 -7.10
N CYS A 36 8.56 -5.01 -6.96
CA CYS A 36 9.48 -5.57 -7.95
C CYS A 36 9.31 -7.10 -8.11
N VAL A 37 9.29 -7.87 -7.01
CA VAL A 37 9.08 -9.33 -7.04
C VAL A 37 7.73 -9.68 -7.67
N LEU A 38 6.64 -8.99 -7.29
CA LEU A 38 5.32 -9.22 -7.87
C LEU A 38 5.28 -8.84 -9.37
N ALA A 39 5.83 -7.69 -9.76
CA ALA A 39 5.81 -7.23 -11.15
C ALA A 39 6.65 -8.13 -12.08
N THR A 40 7.82 -8.58 -11.61
CA THR A 40 8.69 -9.51 -12.36
C THR A 40 8.02 -10.88 -12.51
N GLY A 41 7.43 -11.42 -11.44
CA GLY A 41 6.66 -12.67 -11.50
C GLY A 41 5.46 -12.59 -12.46
N ILE A 42 4.69 -11.49 -12.41
CA ILE A 42 3.57 -11.26 -13.35
C ILE A 42 4.06 -11.18 -14.81
N PHE A 43 5.14 -10.43 -15.07
CA PHE A 43 5.64 -10.23 -16.43
C PHE A 43 6.19 -11.52 -17.05
N CYS A 44 6.80 -12.39 -16.23
CA CYS A 44 7.41 -13.64 -16.67
C CYS A 44 6.48 -14.87 -16.58
N ASP A 45 5.21 -14.70 -16.17
CA ASP A 45 4.24 -15.78 -15.86
C ASP A 45 4.76 -16.77 -14.78
N ASP A 46 5.61 -16.29 -13.87
CA ASP A 46 6.12 -17.06 -12.74
C ASP A 46 5.16 -16.99 -11.55
N LYS A 47 4.33 -18.02 -11.43
CA LYS A 47 3.34 -18.17 -10.36
C LYS A 47 3.96 -18.40 -8.99
N ALA A 48 5.17 -18.96 -8.91
CA ALA A 48 5.86 -19.15 -7.64
C ALA A 48 6.37 -17.79 -7.12
N GLN A 49 6.94 -16.95 -8.00
CA GLN A 49 7.38 -15.60 -7.67
C GLN A 49 6.19 -14.68 -7.30
N VAL A 50 5.04 -14.81 -7.98
CA VAL A 50 3.78 -14.14 -7.59
C VAL A 50 3.31 -14.61 -6.20
N ALA A 51 3.30 -15.92 -5.94
CA ALA A 51 2.88 -16.47 -4.66
C ALA A 51 3.79 -16.01 -3.51
N ARG A 52 5.10 -15.97 -3.74
CA ARG A 52 6.12 -15.46 -2.81
C ARG A 52 5.86 -14.02 -2.38
N ALA A 53 5.60 -13.11 -3.33
CA ALA A 53 5.30 -11.72 -3.01
C ALA A 53 3.98 -11.58 -2.22
N VAL A 54 2.96 -12.35 -2.59
CA VAL A 54 1.65 -12.39 -1.92
C VAL A 54 1.74 -12.95 -0.50
N ASP A 55 2.60 -13.94 -0.27
CA ASP A 55 2.88 -14.49 1.05
C ASP A 55 3.59 -13.46 1.94
N TYR A 56 4.65 -12.82 1.44
CA TYR A 56 5.36 -11.77 2.18
C TYR A 56 4.43 -10.61 2.59
N PHE A 57 3.52 -10.18 1.71
CA PHE A 57 2.52 -9.17 2.06
C PHE A 57 1.66 -9.55 3.28
N LYS A 58 1.33 -10.84 3.42
CA LYS A 58 0.43 -11.37 4.44
C LYS A 58 1.14 -11.73 5.74
N ASN A 59 2.35 -12.29 5.62
CA ASN A 59 3.04 -13.07 6.64
C ASN A 59 4.51 -12.65 6.86
N GLY A 60 5.04 -11.72 6.07
CA GLY A 60 6.44 -11.27 6.17
C GLY A 60 6.79 -10.62 7.51
N GLU A 61 8.04 -10.78 7.92
CA GLU A 61 8.56 -10.24 9.19
C GLU A 61 8.99 -8.77 9.08
N GLY A 62 9.39 -8.32 7.88
CA GLY A 62 9.80 -6.94 7.63
C GLY A 62 8.63 -5.96 7.53
N LEU A 63 8.97 -4.67 7.69
CA LEU A 63 7.99 -3.62 7.97
C LEU A 63 7.06 -3.28 6.78
N GLY A 64 7.25 -3.86 5.59
CA GLY A 64 6.29 -3.72 4.47
C GLY A 64 5.15 -4.72 4.47
N ALA A 65 5.24 -5.82 5.23
CA ALA A 65 4.12 -6.74 5.40
C ALA A 65 2.94 -6.00 6.05
N VAL A 66 1.71 -6.27 5.60
CA VAL A 66 0.55 -5.39 5.88
C VAL A 66 0.24 -5.21 7.36
N LYS A 67 0.54 -6.22 8.20
CA LYS A 67 0.37 -6.15 9.66
C LYS A 67 1.52 -5.44 10.38
N GLN A 68 2.67 -5.31 9.76
CA GLN A 68 3.82 -4.56 10.30
C GLN A 68 3.77 -3.09 9.86
N ALA A 69 3.43 -2.84 8.58
CA ALA A 69 3.23 -1.51 8.02
C ALA A 69 2.05 -0.76 8.65
N ILE A 70 1.01 -1.50 9.06
CA ILE A 70 -0.21 -1.00 9.66
C ILE A 70 -0.46 -1.77 10.97
N PRO A 71 0.28 -1.50 12.07
CA PRO A 71 0.27 -2.35 13.25
C PRO A 71 -1.05 -2.33 14.04
N VAL A 72 -1.58 -1.13 14.28
CA VAL A 72 -2.74 -0.89 15.15
C VAL A 72 -3.98 -0.61 14.32
N VAL A 73 -5.10 -1.22 14.68
CA VAL A 73 -6.44 -0.91 14.13
C VAL A 73 -7.27 -0.37 15.30
N HIS A 74 -7.90 0.78 15.12
CA HIS A 74 -8.69 1.46 16.15
C HIS A 74 -10.18 1.14 16.04
N ASP A 75 -10.91 1.37 17.14
CA ASP A 75 -12.37 1.21 17.22
C ASP A 75 -13.13 2.21 16.33
N ASP A 76 -12.52 3.33 15.93
CA ASP A 76 -13.09 4.29 14.97
C ASP A 76 -13.01 3.83 13.51
N GLY A 77 -12.43 2.65 13.26
CA GLY A 77 -12.27 2.05 11.94
C GLY A 77 -11.04 2.54 11.15
N LEU A 78 -10.24 3.45 11.71
CA LEU A 78 -8.92 3.80 11.16
C LEU A 78 -7.85 2.80 11.61
N ALA A 79 -6.71 2.79 10.94
CA ALA A 79 -5.57 1.97 11.34
C ALA A 79 -4.26 2.74 11.16
N GLU A 80 -3.39 2.71 12.15
CA GLU A 80 -2.16 3.50 12.17
C GLU A 80 -1.23 3.08 11.05
N TRP A 81 -0.76 4.02 10.24
CA TRP A 81 0.32 3.76 9.28
C TRP A 81 1.66 4.00 9.97
N LEU A 82 2.49 2.96 10.13
CA LEU A 82 3.74 3.02 10.90
C LEU A 82 4.66 4.17 10.42
N GLU A 83 4.80 4.35 9.12
CA GLU A 83 5.68 5.39 8.57
C GLU A 83 5.15 6.83 8.76
N ALA A 84 3.94 7.01 9.30
CA ALA A 84 3.46 8.32 9.73
C ALA A 84 4.24 8.89 10.92
N GLY A 85 4.90 8.04 11.72
CA GLY A 85 5.84 8.46 12.78
C GLY A 85 7.18 8.98 12.24
N ARG A 86 7.48 8.75 10.96
CA ARG A 86 8.72 9.23 10.30
C ARG A 86 8.52 10.63 9.71
N ASP A 87 7.71 10.73 8.66
CA ASP A 87 7.31 11.99 8.02
C ASP A 87 6.12 11.76 7.06
N GLN A 88 5.50 12.85 6.61
CA GLN A 88 4.39 12.79 5.67
C GLN A 88 4.77 12.25 4.29
N GLY A 89 5.93 12.64 3.75
CA GLY A 89 6.31 12.33 2.38
C GLY A 89 6.53 10.84 2.16
N HIS A 90 7.12 10.16 3.13
CA HIS A 90 7.31 8.71 3.14
C HIS A 90 6.03 7.94 3.50
N ALA A 91 5.17 8.46 4.38
CA ALA A 91 3.85 7.86 4.63
C ALA A 91 2.97 7.86 3.35
N LEU A 92 2.97 8.96 2.59
CA LEU A 92 2.30 9.04 1.29
C LEU A 92 2.92 8.06 0.26
N LEU A 93 4.25 7.96 0.20
CA LEU A 93 4.94 7.00 -0.65
C LEU A 93 4.52 5.55 -0.31
N GLY A 94 4.49 5.19 0.98
CA GLY A 94 4.10 3.86 1.43
C GLY A 94 2.68 3.48 1.02
N VAL A 95 1.70 4.39 1.19
CA VAL A 95 0.32 4.17 0.73
C VAL A 95 0.25 3.99 -0.79
N GLY A 96 1.02 4.77 -1.55
CA GLY A 96 1.10 4.63 -3.01
C GLY A 96 1.70 3.29 -3.46
N LEU A 97 2.78 2.84 -2.83
CA LEU A 97 3.42 1.55 -3.12
C LEU A 97 2.50 0.37 -2.76
N MET A 98 1.92 0.37 -1.55
CA MET A 98 1.01 -0.69 -1.12
C MET A 98 -0.27 -0.72 -1.98
N GLY A 99 -0.80 0.45 -2.38
CA GLY A 99 -1.92 0.53 -3.31
C GLY A 99 -1.58 -0.04 -4.69
N THR A 100 -0.40 0.28 -5.22
CA THR A 100 0.09 -0.25 -6.50
C THR A 100 0.27 -1.77 -6.43
N PHE A 101 0.83 -2.27 -5.33
CA PHE A 101 0.96 -3.71 -5.07
C PHE A 101 -0.40 -4.42 -5.04
N CYS A 102 -1.37 -3.87 -4.31
CA CYS A 102 -2.71 -4.42 -4.23
C CYS A 102 -3.45 -4.39 -5.59
N GLU A 103 -3.26 -3.35 -6.40
CA GLU A 103 -3.89 -3.27 -7.73
C GLU A 103 -3.20 -4.20 -8.75
N MET A 104 -1.88 -4.40 -8.67
CA MET A 104 -1.19 -5.44 -9.45
C MET A 104 -1.72 -6.84 -9.12
N ALA A 105 -1.84 -7.16 -7.83
CA ALA A 105 -2.41 -8.43 -7.36
C ALA A 105 -3.89 -8.59 -7.76
N TRP A 106 -4.69 -7.53 -7.67
CA TRP A 106 -6.09 -7.54 -8.09
C TRP A 106 -6.27 -7.88 -9.58
N ASN A 107 -5.39 -7.36 -10.44
CA ASN A 107 -5.39 -7.69 -11.87
C ASN A 107 -5.03 -9.17 -12.14
N GLN A 108 -4.35 -9.84 -11.20
CA GLN A 108 -4.14 -11.31 -11.18
C GLN A 108 -5.25 -12.10 -10.45
N ARG A 109 -6.38 -11.45 -10.12
CA ARG A 109 -7.50 -12.02 -9.35
C ARG A 109 -7.19 -12.34 -7.89
N ILE A 110 -6.16 -11.71 -7.32
CA ILE A 110 -5.78 -11.88 -5.91
C ILE A 110 -6.26 -10.65 -5.12
N ASP A 111 -7.29 -10.82 -4.28
CA ASP A 111 -7.82 -9.71 -3.47
C ASP A 111 -6.96 -9.46 -2.22
N LEU A 112 -6.05 -8.49 -2.35
CA LEU A 112 -5.28 -7.95 -1.23
C LEU A 112 -5.91 -6.70 -0.61
N TYR A 113 -6.79 -6.00 -1.36
CA TYR A 113 -7.55 -4.87 -0.82
C TYR A 113 -8.54 -5.31 0.28
N GLY A 114 -9.10 -6.52 0.15
CA GLY A 114 -9.97 -7.15 1.15
C GLY A 114 -9.26 -7.88 2.28
N TYR A 115 -7.93 -8.04 2.23
CA TYR A 115 -7.18 -8.81 3.23
C TYR A 115 -7.22 -8.14 4.61
N ASP A 116 -7.29 -8.98 5.65
CA ASP A 116 -7.34 -8.60 7.07
C ASP A 116 -8.39 -7.52 7.39
N ASP A 117 -9.64 -7.78 6.98
CA ASP A 117 -10.77 -6.84 7.07
C ASP A 117 -10.44 -5.45 6.49
N ASN A 118 -9.95 -5.45 5.25
CA ASN A 118 -9.59 -4.25 4.50
C ASN A 118 -8.52 -3.38 5.22
N ARG A 119 -7.56 -3.98 5.94
CA ARG A 119 -6.54 -3.25 6.73
C ARG A 119 -5.85 -2.14 5.93
N PHE A 120 -5.55 -2.38 4.64
CA PHE A 120 -4.97 -1.35 3.77
C PHE A 120 -5.89 -0.14 3.57
N LEU A 121 -7.21 -0.32 3.40
CA LEU A 121 -8.15 0.80 3.31
C LEU A 121 -8.19 1.59 4.63
N LYS A 122 -8.18 0.91 5.78
CA LYS A 122 -8.14 1.57 7.10
C LYS A 122 -6.88 2.42 7.29
N GLY A 123 -5.73 1.91 6.85
CA GLY A 123 -4.45 2.64 6.81
C GLY A 123 -4.45 3.81 5.81
N ALA A 124 -5.02 3.63 4.61
CA ALA A 124 -5.16 4.70 3.63
C ALA A 124 -6.10 5.81 4.11
N GLN A 125 -7.20 5.47 4.80
CA GLN A 125 -8.12 6.41 5.43
C GLN A 125 -7.42 7.23 6.54
N TYR A 126 -6.61 6.56 7.36
CA TYR A 126 -5.79 7.19 8.41
C TYR A 126 -4.81 8.21 7.82
N VAL A 127 -4.02 7.82 6.81
CA VAL A 127 -3.05 8.74 6.17
C VAL A 127 -3.77 9.86 5.44
N ALA A 128 -4.90 9.60 4.79
CA ALA A 128 -5.72 10.62 4.14
C ALA A 128 -6.28 11.65 5.15
N LYS A 129 -6.80 11.20 6.30
CA LYS A 129 -7.25 12.08 7.40
C LYS A 129 -6.10 12.97 7.87
N ARG A 130 -4.95 12.37 8.18
CA ARG A 130 -3.74 13.08 8.64
C ARG A 130 -3.22 14.07 7.60
N ALA A 131 -3.10 13.68 6.33
CA ALA A 131 -2.59 14.54 5.26
C ALA A 131 -3.51 15.74 4.92
N MET A 132 -4.79 15.69 5.30
CA MET A 132 -5.70 16.84 5.24
C MET A 132 -5.65 17.75 6.48
N GLY A 133 -4.72 17.52 7.42
CA GLY A 133 -4.60 18.25 8.69
C GLY A 133 -5.50 17.72 9.82
N GLY A 134 -6.14 16.57 9.62
CA GLY A 134 -6.98 15.93 10.65
C GLY A 134 -6.15 15.20 11.71
N GLN A 135 -6.55 15.32 12.97
CA GLN A 135 -5.89 14.63 14.08
C GLN A 135 -6.08 13.11 14.01
N VAL A 136 -5.03 12.36 14.36
CA VAL A 136 -4.99 10.89 14.41
C VAL A 136 -4.23 10.45 15.65
N ALA A 137 -4.64 9.34 16.25
CA ALA A 137 -3.85 8.67 17.29
C ALA A 137 -2.60 8.03 16.65
N TYR A 138 -1.53 7.85 17.43
CA TYR A 138 -0.35 7.11 17.01
C TYR A 138 0.25 6.45 18.25
N THR A 139 0.47 5.14 18.17
CA THR A 139 1.03 4.34 19.25
C THR A 139 2.56 4.40 19.15
N GLU A 140 3.23 4.70 20.26
CA GLU A 140 4.69 4.76 20.28
C GLU A 140 5.30 3.46 19.74
N ASN A 141 6.22 3.59 18.78
CA ASN A 141 6.89 2.46 18.15
C ASN A 141 8.40 2.63 18.21
N THR A 142 9.08 1.63 18.79
CA THR A 142 10.54 1.51 18.79
C THR A 142 10.98 0.40 17.86
N ARG A 143 11.81 0.76 16.88
CA ARG A 143 12.36 -0.12 15.86
C ARG A 143 13.88 -0.24 16.03
N ALA A 144 14.43 -1.44 15.86
CA ALA A 144 15.88 -1.64 15.82
C ALA A 144 16.42 -1.26 14.44
N LYS A 145 17.65 -0.73 14.39
CA LYS A 145 18.34 -0.30 13.17
C LYS A 145 19.81 -0.70 13.20
N GLY A 146 20.44 -0.77 12.03
CA GLY A 146 21.84 -1.13 11.83
C GLY A 146 22.08 -2.58 11.38
N ALA A 147 23.35 -2.91 11.18
CA ALA A 147 23.82 -4.19 10.65
C ALA A 147 23.86 -5.28 11.74
N ILE A 148 23.52 -6.52 11.39
CA ILE A 148 23.49 -7.66 12.34
C ILE A 148 24.88 -7.88 12.96
N ASN A 149 25.93 -7.79 12.15
CA ASN A 149 27.33 -7.97 12.57
C ASN A 149 28.12 -6.64 12.54
N GLY A 150 27.47 -5.52 12.88
CA GLY A 150 28.09 -4.20 12.84
C GLY A 150 27.45 -3.20 13.81
N TRP A 151 27.49 -1.91 13.47
CA TRP A 151 26.80 -0.90 14.27
C TRP A 151 25.29 -1.17 14.28
N SER A 152 24.70 -1.15 15.47
CA SER A 152 23.27 -1.28 15.68
C SER A 152 22.77 -0.33 16.77
N GLY A 153 21.46 -0.06 16.78
CA GLY A 153 20.81 0.85 17.71
C GLY A 153 19.29 0.76 17.63
N ARG A 154 18.61 1.73 18.24
CA ARG A 154 17.15 1.86 18.25
C ARG A 154 16.70 3.28 17.87
N GLU A 155 15.48 3.37 17.36
CA GLU A 155 14.82 4.60 16.95
C GLU A 155 13.36 4.51 17.37
N THR A 156 12.87 5.53 18.06
CA THR A 156 11.49 5.59 18.58
C THR A 156 10.76 6.76 17.95
N ALA A 157 9.57 6.49 17.41
CA ALA A 157 8.59 7.51 17.07
C ALA A 157 7.48 7.46 18.13
N SER A 158 7.33 8.52 18.93
CA SER A 158 6.33 8.62 20.01
C SER A 158 4.98 9.19 19.57
N GLN A 159 4.93 9.79 18.38
CA GLN A 159 3.73 10.40 17.79
C GLN A 159 3.85 10.41 16.26
N ALA A 160 2.73 10.59 15.56
CA ALA A 160 2.77 10.88 14.13
C ALA A 160 3.45 12.25 13.89
N ALA A 161 4.30 12.33 12.87
CA ALA A 161 5.02 13.55 12.53
C ALA A 161 4.07 14.68 12.08
N GLY A 162 4.59 15.91 11.98
CA GLY A 162 3.87 17.03 11.37
C GLY A 162 3.44 16.78 9.92
N VAL A 163 2.50 17.60 9.43
CA VAL A 163 2.00 17.57 8.05
C VAL A 163 1.95 18.96 7.44
N ASP A 164 2.28 19.04 6.16
CA ASP A 164 1.89 20.11 5.25
C ASP A 164 0.67 19.65 4.44
N PRO A 165 -0.52 20.23 4.63
CA PRO A 165 -1.71 19.89 3.84
C PRO A 165 -1.57 20.12 2.33
N ASN A 166 -0.55 20.85 1.87
CA ASN A 166 -0.26 21.10 0.47
C ASN A 166 0.66 20.04 -0.16
N MET A 167 1.32 19.21 0.66
CA MET A 167 2.09 18.07 0.17
C MET A 167 1.15 17.01 -0.41
N THR A 168 1.08 16.96 -1.73
CA THR A 168 0.26 16.02 -2.50
C THR A 168 1.14 14.92 -3.13
N ARG A 169 0.49 13.80 -3.49
CA ARG A 169 1.03 12.74 -4.36
C ARG A 169 -0.12 12.12 -5.17
N PRO A 170 0.09 11.69 -6.42
CA PRO A 170 -0.95 11.14 -7.29
C PRO A 170 -1.23 9.65 -7.01
N ILE A 171 -1.74 9.33 -5.82
CA ILE A 171 -1.88 7.95 -5.30
C ILE A 171 -3.32 7.56 -4.92
N TRP A 172 -4.23 8.52 -4.84
CA TRP A 172 -5.52 8.40 -4.19
C TRP A 172 -6.64 7.96 -5.13
N ALA A 173 -6.63 8.41 -6.39
CA ALA A 173 -7.74 8.14 -7.32
C ALA A 173 -7.92 6.64 -7.60
N MET A 174 -6.82 5.89 -7.68
CA MET A 174 -6.83 4.43 -7.81
C MET A 174 -7.49 3.75 -6.60
N ILE A 175 -7.06 4.10 -5.38
CA ILE A 175 -7.57 3.54 -4.12
C ILE A 175 -9.05 3.92 -3.94
N ALA A 176 -9.41 5.19 -4.16
CA ALA A 176 -10.78 5.69 -4.09
C ALA A 176 -11.71 4.96 -5.07
N ASN A 177 -11.28 4.77 -6.32
CA ASN A 177 -12.06 4.05 -7.33
C ASN A 177 -12.24 2.58 -6.97
N HIS A 178 -11.15 1.91 -6.55
CA HIS A 178 -11.21 0.51 -6.16
C HIS A 178 -12.21 0.30 -5.01
N CYS A 179 -12.06 1.05 -3.92
CA CYS A 179 -12.89 0.87 -2.73
C CYS A 179 -14.35 1.29 -2.98
N THR A 180 -14.60 2.47 -3.55
CA THR A 180 -15.98 2.99 -3.69
C THR A 180 -16.73 2.43 -4.91
N LYS A 181 -16.07 2.24 -6.06
CA LYS A 181 -16.74 1.86 -7.32
C LYS A 181 -16.70 0.37 -7.61
N ARG A 182 -15.61 -0.33 -7.28
CA ARG A 182 -15.51 -1.78 -7.49
C ARG A 182 -16.06 -2.58 -6.32
N ARG A 183 -15.88 -2.08 -5.09
CA ARG A 183 -16.25 -2.80 -3.85
C ARG A 183 -17.37 -2.19 -3.02
N GLY A 184 -17.83 -0.97 -3.32
CA GLY A 184 -18.95 -0.32 -2.62
C GLY A 184 -18.66 0.00 -1.14
N LEU A 185 -17.39 0.10 -0.75
CA LEU A 185 -16.96 0.37 0.62
C LEU A 185 -17.01 1.89 0.90
N ASP A 186 -17.27 2.25 2.16
CA ASP A 186 -17.01 3.62 2.62
C ASP A 186 -15.50 3.88 2.66
N ALA A 187 -15.09 4.91 1.92
CA ALA A 187 -13.72 5.40 1.84
C ALA A 187 -13.72 6.93 1.96
N SER A 188 -14.47 7.49 2.91
CA SER A 188 -14.76 8.93 3.02
C SER A 188 -13.54 9.86 3.08
N TYR A 189 -12.45 9.51 3.78
CA TYR A 189 -11.22 10.32 3.80
C TYR A 189 -10.42 10.17 2.51
N VAL A 190 -10.25 8.93 2.01
CA VAL A 190 -9.58 8.64 0.74
C VAL A 190 -10.28 9.33 -0.43
N THR A 191 -11.61 9.36 -0.43
CA THR A 191 -12.42 10.05 -1.46
C THR A 191 -12.26 11.57 -1.38
N ARG A 192 -12.22 12.14 -0.18
CA ARG A 192 -12.00 13.59 0.02
C ARG A 192 -10.60 14.02 -0.43
N ILE A 193 -9.55 13.27 -0.06
CA ILE A 193 -8.19 13.62 -0.49
C ILE A 193 -7.98 13.36 -1.99
N ALA A 194 -8.61 12.33 -2.56
CA ALA A 194 -8.63 12.13 -4.02
C ALA A 194 -9.29 13.30 -4.76
N ALA A 195 -10.39 13.85 -4.22
CA ALA A 195 -11.01 15.06 -4.77
C ALA A 195 -10.14 16.30 -4.62
N LYS A 196 -9.42 16.45 -3.48
CA LYS A 196 -8.45 17.54 -3.26
C LYS A 196 -7.24 17.46 -4.21
N ALA A 197 -6.78 16.25 -4.50
CA ALA A 197 -5.63 15.99 -5.37
C ALA A 197 -5.99 15.85 -6.87
N ALA A 198 -7.26 16.05 -7.24
CA ALA A 198 -7.73 15.90 -8.62
C ALA A 198 -7.54 17.19 -9.45
N PRO A 199 -7.14 17.09 -10.73
CA PRO A 199 -6.69 15.87 -11.42
C PRO A 199 -5.31 15.40 -10.90
N GLU A 200 -5.17 14.10 -10.69
CA GLU A 200 -3.88 13.55 -10.24
C GLU A 200 -2.82 13.68 -11.34
N GLY A 201 -1.66 14.23 -10.97
CA GLY A 201 -0.51 14.40 -11.82
C GLY A 201 0.29 13.12 -12.08
N GLY A 202 1.51 13.28 -12.58
CA GLY A 202 2.37 12.21 -13.07
C GLY A 202 3.59 11.94 -12.19
N GLY A 203 4.57 11.23 -12.77
CA GLY A 203 5.88 11.05 -12.16
C GLY A 203 6.67 12.35 -12.19
N GLY A 204 6.48 13.19 -11.19
CA GLY A 204 7.10 14.52 -11.04
C GLY A 204 6.46 15.35 -9.93
N ASP A 205 5.19 15.10 -9.64
CA ASP A 205 4.41 15.81 -8.61
C ASP A 205 4.69 15.24 -7.20
N TYR A 206 5.92 15.47 -6.73
CA TYR A 206 6.40 15.05 -5.41
C TYR A 206 6.98 16.24 -4.64
N GLY A 207 6.71 16.32 -3.34
CA GLY A 207 7.42 17.23 -2.43
C GLY A 207 8.92 16.88 -2.28
N PRO A 208 9.73 17.71 -1.61
CA PRO A 208 11.19 17.63 -1.61
C PRO A 208 11.81 16.36 -0.98
N THR A 209 11.00 15.47 -0.39
CA THR A 209 11.42 14.18 0.20
C THR A 209 11.20 13.00 -0.76
N ALA A 210 11.47 13.20 -2.06
CA ALA A 210 11.02 12.30 -3.12
C ALA A 210 11.88 11.03 -3.33
N ALA A 211 11.27 9.87 -3.11
CA ALA A 211 11.37 8.75 -4.05
C ALA A 211 10.06 8.64 -4.85
N ALA A 212 10.14 8.21 -6.12
CA ALA A 212 9.01 8.21 -7.04
C ALA A 212 8.02 7.06 -6.76
N SER A 213 6.72 7.33 -6.95
CA SER A 213 5.63 6.35 -6.91
C SER A 213 4.79 6.54 -8.17
N THR A 214 5.18 5.88 -9.26
CA THR A 214 4.43 5.97 -10.53
C THR A 214 3.08 5.28 -10.39
N ASN A 215 2.00 6.05 -10.61
CA ASN A 215 0.65 5.52 -10.66
C ASN A 215 0.44 4.77 -12.00
N TRP A 216 0.47 3.44 -11.96
CA TRP A 216 0.31 2.58 -13.15
C TRP A 216 -1.12 2.58 -13.71
N ALA A 217 -2.09 3.28 -13.10
CA ALA A 217 -3.48 3.32 -13.55
C ALA A 217 -3.70 3.91 -14.96
N SER A 218 -2.70 4.61 -15.52
CA SER A 218 -2.71 5.08 -16.92
C SER A 218 -2.35 3.98 -17.94
N ALA A 219 -1.73 2.88 -17.51
CA ALA A 219 -1.39 1.74 -18.35
C ALA A 219 -2.63 0.88 -18.65
N ARG A 220 -3.46 1.32 -19.61
CA ARG A 220 -4.45 0.43 -20.25
C ARG A 220 -3.72 -0.67 -21.02
N TRP A 221 -3.44 -1.78 -20.33
CA TRP A 221 -3.21 -3.06 -20.97
C TRP A 221 -4.46 -3.45 -21.77
N ARG A 222 -4.50 -3.05 -23.05
CA ARG A 222 -5.42 -3.66 -24.01
C ARG A 222 -5.00 -5.12 -24.14
N SER A 223 -5.71 -6.00 -23.45
CA SER A 223 -5.67 -7.43 -23.76
C SER A 223 -5.93 -7.57 -25.26
N ARG A 224 -4.94 -8.07 -26.00
CA ARG A 224 -5.11 -8.36 -27.43
C ARG A 224 -6.24 -9.39 -27.53
N GLY A 225 -7.36 -8.95 -28.10
CA GLY A 225 -8.63 -9.63 -27.89
C GLY A 225 -8.61 -11.07 -28.37
N THR A 226 -9.08 -11.98 -27.52
CA THR A 226 -9.57 -13.28 -27.98
C THR A 226 -10.69 -13.01 -28.98
N ARG A 227 -10.45 -13.33 -30.26
CA ARG A 227 -11.47 -13.27 -31.31
C ARG A 227 -12.61 -14.21 -30.92
N ARG A 228 -13.70 -13.68 -30.37
CA ARG A 228 -14.96 -14.43 -30.26
C ARG A 228 -15.41 -14.79 -31.66
N LEU A 229 -15.36 -16.09 -31.98
CA LEU A 229 -15.95 -16.66 -33.18
C LEU A 229 -17.43 -16.28 -33.27
N GLY A 230 -17.90 -16.08 -34.50
CA GLY A 230 -19.03 -15.23 -34.79
C GLY A 230 -20.37 -15.70 -34.23
N GLN A 231 -21.11 -14.79 -33.61
CA GLN A 231 -22.57 -14.88 -33.52
C GLN A 231 -23.19 -13.96 -34.58
N ARG A 232 -23.77 -14.56 -35.62
CA ARG A 232 -24.50 -13.84 -36.69
C ARG A 232 -25.66 -13.05 -36.08
N ARG A 233 -25.69 -11.73 -36.30
CA ARG A 233 -26.82 -10.86 -35.95
C ARG A 233 -28.11 -11.37 -36.63
N ARG A 234 -29.09 -11.86 -35.86
CA ARG A 234 -30.45 -12.04 -36.35
C ARG A 234 -31.13 -10.66 -36.45
N ARG A 235 -31.73 -10.36 -37.60
CA ARG A 235 -32.55 -9.14 -37.79
C ARG A 235 -33.84 -9.24 -36.94
N PRO A 236 -34.40 -8.12 -36.44
CA PRO A 236 -35.67 -8.15 -35.73
C PRO A 236 -36.84 -8.42 -36.70
N ARG A 237 -37.84 -9.20 -36.27
CA ARG A 237 -39.13 -9.32 -36.95
C ARG A 237 -40.04 -8.12 -36.59
N PRO A 238 -40.88 -7.62 -37.51
CA PRO A 238 -41.84 -6.56 -37.20
C PRO A 238 -42.96 -7.06 -36.28
N ARG A 239 -43.51 -6.16 -35.44
CA ARG A 239 -44.64 -6.43 -34.54
C ARG A 239 -45.97 -6.48 -35.33
N PRO A 240 -46.92 -7.37 -34.99
CA PRO A 240 -48.26 -7.33 -35.56
C PRO A 240 -49.08 -6.16 -35.00
N ARG A 241 -50.01 -5.64 -35.83
CA ARG A 241 -50.94 -4.55 -35.47
C ARG A 241 -51.93 -4.99 -34.37
N ARG A 242 -52.24 -4.11 -33.43
CA ARG A 242 -53.40 -4.26 -32.54
C ARG A 242 -54.70 -4.21 -33.37
N GLN A 243 -55.58 -5.19 -33.19
CA GLN A 243 -57.01 -5.03 -33.44
C GLN A 243 -57.72 -4.82 -32.11
N ALA A 244 -58.75 -3.98 -32.09
CA ALA A 244 -59.56 -3.72 -30.92
C ALA A 244 -60.83 -4.57 -30.94
N ARG A 245 -61.19 -5.20 -29.82
CA ARG A 245 -62.56 -5.62 -29.53
C ARG A 245 -62.91 -5.42 -28.05
N VAL A 246 -63.90 -4.54 -27.86
CA VAL A 246 -65.12 -4.69 -27.05
C VAL A 246 -64.98 -4.97 -25.54
N ARG A 247 -65.58 -4.06 -24.75
CA ARG A 247 -65.87 -4.22 -23.31
C ARG A 247 -67.14 -5.04 -23.11
N THR A 248 -67.14 -5.93 -22.12
CA THR A 248 -68.34 -6.37 -21.38
C THR A 248 -68.09 -6.28 -19.87
N ARG A 249 -69.15 -6.15 -19.08
CA ARG A 249 -69.14 -5.69 -17.68
C ARG A 249 -69.24 -6.87 -16.71
N ALA A 250 -68.66 -6.73 -15.51
CA ALA A 250 -68.63 -7.74 -14.46
C ALA A 250 -69.99 -7.95 -13.75
N PRO A 251 -70.08 -8.97 -12.88
CA PRO A 251 -70.77 -8.80 -11.60
C PRO A 251 -69.87 -9.05 -10.37
N THR A 252 -70.26 -8.44 -9.27
CA THR A 252 -69.60 -8.42 -7.95
C THR A 252 -70.03 -9.59 -7.05
N ARG A 253 -69.19 -9.96 -6.06
CA ARG A 253 -69.61 -10.70 -4.85
C ARG A 253 -68.89 -10.19 -3.60
N GLY A 254 -69.62 -10.18 -2.48
CA GLY A 254 -69.22 -9.63 -1.18
C GLY A 254 -68.46 -10.59 -0.25
N PRO A 255 -68.30 -10.24 1.05
CA PRO A 255 -67.15 -10.67 1.85
C PRO A 255 -67.42 -11.74 2.95
N ALA A 256 -66.31 -12.20 3.55
CA ALA A 256 -66.17 -12.88 4.86
C ALA A 256 -66.57 -14.39 4.88
N PRO A 257 -66.05 -15.23 5.83
CA PRO A 257 -65.72 -14.93 7.22
C PRO A 257 -64.28 -15.23 7.70
N ALA A 258 -63.96 -14.73 8.90
CA ALA A 258 -62.66 -14.87 9.56
C ALA A 258 -62.43 -16.24 10.24
N ARG A 259 -61.17 -16.68 10.34
CA ARG A 259 -60.76 -17.74 11.27
C ARG A 259 -59.43 -17.44 12.00
N ARG A 260 -59.59 -17.25 13.31
CA ARG A 260 -58.70 -17.62 14.45
C ARG A 260 -57.22 -17.21 14.43
N ARG A 261 -56.88 -16.35 15.40
CA ARG A 261 -55.51 -16.17 15.93
C ARG A 261 -54.90 -17.52 16.36
N ALA A 262 -53.67 -17.78 15.95
CA ALA A 262 -52.77 -18.72 16.63
C ALA A 262 -51.88 -17.94 17.62
N ALA A 263 -51.63 -18.52 18.80
CA ALA A 263 -50.91 -17.85 19.88
C ALA A 263 -49.38 -17.76 19.62
N ARG A 264 -48.75 -16.73 20.21
CA ARG A 264 -47.29 -16.52 20.15
C ARG A 264 -46.55 -17.60 20.94
N ARG A 265 -45.50 -18.19 20.36
CA ARG A 265 -44.46 -18.91 21.12
C ARG A 265 -43.53 -17.89 21.81
N PRO A 266 -43.13 -18.11 23.09
CA PRO A 266 -42.10 -17.30 23.73
C PRO A 266 -40.68 -17.68 23.22
N PRO A 267 -39.70 -16.76 23.32
CA PRO A 267 -38.32 -17.02 22.89
C PRO A 267 -37.58 -17.95 23.87
N ARG A 268 -36.63 -18.73 23.36
CA ARG A 268 -35.66 -19.49 24.18
C ARG A 268 -34.56 -18.55 24.68
N ALA A 269 -34.19 -18.69 25.96
CA ALA A 269 -33.08 -17.95 26.57
C ALA A 269 -31.70 -18.46 26.08
N PRO A 270 -30.66 -17.60 26.08
CA PRO A 270 -29.30 -18.01 25.75
C PRO A 270 -28.60 -18.71 26.94
N PRO A 271 -27.72 -19.70 26.71
CA PRO A 271 -26.86 -20.24 27.77
C PRO A 271 -25.77 -19.22 28.17
N ARG A 272 -25.49 -19.16 29.47
CA ARG A 272 -24.49 -18.25 30.06
C ARG A 272 -23.05 -18.68 29.74
N ALA A 273 -22.16 -17.70 29.70
CA ALA A 273 -20.72 -17.91 29.60
C ALA A 273 -20.14 -18.71 30.78
N ARG A 274 -19.05 -19.44 30.53
CA ARG A 274 -18.07 -19.86 31.54
C ARG A 274 -16.71 -19.26 31.17
N ARG A 275 -16.08 -18.55 32.11
CA ARG A 275 -14.64 -18.32 32.14
C ARG A 275 -14.00 -19.45 32.94
N ALA A 276 -12.86 -19.96 32.48
CA ALA A 276 -11.75 -20.48 33.29
C ALA A 276 -10.58 -20.85 32.37
N ASP A 277 -9.59 -19.96 32.35
CA ASP A 277 -8.14 -20.21 32.41
C ASP A 277 -7.59 -21.59 31.96
N ALA A 278 -6.75 -21.56 30.92
CA ALA A 278 -5.69 -22.55 30.69
C ALA A 278 -4.56 -21.92 29.86
N VAL A 279 -3.55 -21.36 30.53
CA VAL A 279 -2.27 -20.99 29.88
C VAL A 279 -1.60 -22.27 29.40
N THR A 280 -1.50 -22.45 28.08
CA THR A 280 -0.77 -23.58 27.48
C THR A 280 0.53 -23.06 26.90
N THR A 281 1.62 -23.23 27.64
CA THR A 281 2.98 -22.93 27.20
C THR A 281 3.45 -23.96 26.18
N TRP A 282 3.69 -23.54 24.95
CA TRP A 282 4.38 -24.37 23.96
C TRP A 282 5.90 -24.28 24.16
N PRO A 283 6.64 -25.41 24.18
CA PRO A 283 8.08 -25.40 24.39
C PRO A 283 8.84 -24.85 23.17
N ARG A 284 9.86 -24.04 23.42
CA ARG A 284 10.81 -23.56 22.40
C ARG A 284 11.72 -24.73 21.97
N PRO A 285 11.96 -24.98 20.67
CA PRO A 285 13.02 -25.88 20.26
C PRO A 285 14.39 -25.25 20.53
N ALA A 286 15.33 -26.06 21.03
CA ALA A 286 16.72 -25.67 21.25
C ALA A 286 17.53 -25.71 19.93
N PRO A 287 18.62 -24.93 19.79
CA PRO A 287 19.43 -24.92 18.58
C PRO A 287 20.35 -26.16 18.48
N PRO A 288 20.59 -26.72 17.28
CA PRO A 288 21.62 -27.73 17.08
C PRO A 288 23.02 -27.08 17.00
N ASN A 289 23.96 -27.62 17.76
CA ASN A 289 25.37 -27.22 17.72
C ASN A 289 26.14 -27.87 16.55
N SER A 290 27.00 -27.05 15.93
CA SER A 290 28.33 -27.38 15.36
C SER A 290 28.57 -28.72 14.63
N TRP A 291 28.96 -28.63 13.35
CA TRP A 291 30.01 -29.47 12.76
C TRP A 291 31.04 -28.57 12.01
N PRO A 292 32.33 -28.96 11.91
CA PRO A 292 33.40 -28.02 11.54
C PRO A 292 33.90 -28.15 10.09
N GLY A 293 34.47 -27.05 9.56
CA GLY A 293 35.50 -27.10 8.50
C GLY A 293 35.15 -26.53 7.12
N ALA A 294 35.43 -25.24 6.92
CA ALA A 294 35.76 -24.65 5.61
C ALA A 294 36.57 -23.34 5.80
N PRO A 295 37.55 -23.01 4.93
CA PRO A 295 38.48 -21.88 5.13
C PRO A 295 37.88 -20.51 4.76
N PRO A 296 38.48 -19.39 5.21
CA PRO A 296 37.95 -18.05 4.96
C PRO A 296 38.14 -17.60 3.50
N ALA A 297 37.04 -17.24 2.83
CA ALA A 297 37.08 -16.61 1.52
C ALA A 297 37.21 -15.09 1.62
N ALA A 298 38.12 -14.50 0.84
CA ALA A 298 38.53 -13.11 0.96
C ALA A 298 37.44 -12.09 0.56
N SER A 299 37.44 -10.94 1.23
CA SER A 299 36.60 -9.78 0.92
C SER A 299 36.82 -9.25 -0.50
N ARG A 300 35.74 -9.12 -1.28
CA ARG A 300 35.69 -8.29 -2.50
C ARG A 300 34.68 -7.15 -2.32
N PRO A 301 35.02 -5.89 -2.66
CA PRO A 301 34.10 -4.78 -2.55
C PRO A 301 33.09 -4.79 -3.71
N SER A 302 31.83 -5.10 -3.42
CA SER A 302 30.73 -5.08 -4.38
C SER A 302 30.30 -3.66 -4.74
N ARG A 303 31.00 -3.02 -5.70
CA ARG A 303 30.49 -1.84 -6.40
C ARG A 303 29.44 -2.25 -7.43
N VAL A 304 28.19 -2.38 -7.01
CA VAL A 304 27.03 -2.46 -7.91
C VAL A 304 26.02 -1.38 -7.51
N ALA A 305 26.09 -0.23 -8.18
CA ALA A 305 25.09 0.82 -8.02
C ALA A 305 23.82 0.40 -8.78
N CYS A 306 22.73 0.17 -8.06
CA CYS A 306 21.45 -0.15 -8.70
C CYS A 306 20.94 1.08 -9.46
N SER A 307 20.80 0.95 -10.79
CA SER A 307 20.44 2.06 -11.69
C SER A 307 19.05 2.66 -11.44
N CYS A 308 18.21 2.04 -10.60
CA CYS A 308 16.93 2.61 -10.18
C CYS A 308 17.05 3.73 -9.11
N CYS A 309 18.20 3.88 -8.46
CA CYS A 309 18.44 4.93 -7.45
C CYS A 309 19.28 6.13 -7.98
N ALA A 310 19.77 6.07 -9.23
CA ALA A 310 20.76 7.02 -9.74
C ALA A 310 20.20 8.37 -10.27
N ALA A 311 18.89 8.60 -10.14
CA ALA A 311 18.22 9.80 -10.68
C ALA A 311 18.17 11.01 -9.70
N ALA A 312 18.96 10.98 -8.62
CA ALA A 312 18.83 11.93 -7.49
C ALA A 312 20.12 12.70 -7.13
N THR A 313 21.11 12.84 -8.03
CA THR A 313 22.34 13.58 -7.70
C THR A 313 23.03 14.28 -8.89
N THR A 314 22.34 15.23 -9.53
CA THR A 314 22.99 16.29 -10.34
C THR A 314 22.35 17.67 -10.11
N ALA A 315 22.32 18.11 -8.86
CA ALA A 315 22.16 19.53 -8.51
C ALA A 315 23.50 20.04 -7.97
N ARG A 316 24.39 20.46 -8.87
CA ARG A 316 25.69 21.02 -8.48
C ARG A 316 25.45 22.43 -7.93
N ALA A 317 25.55 22.59 -6.62
CA ALA A 317 25.41 23.89 -5.99
C ALA A 317 26.48 24.86 -6.51
N ALA A 318 26.05 25.92 -7.19
CA ALA A 318 26.90 27.06 -7.47
C ALA A 318 27.01 27.89 -6.18
N ALA A 319 28.18 27.88 -5.55
CA ALA A 319 28.45 28.76 -4.42
C ALA A 319 28.53 30.22 -4.90
N PRO A 320 27.94 31.19 -4.18
CA PRO A 320 28.17 32.60 -4.47
C PRO A 320 29.63 32.96 -4.15
N THR A 321 30.35 33.47 -5.15
CA THR A 321 31.71 33.99 -4.97
C THR A 321 31.68 35.25 -4.12
N ALA A 322 32.33 35.22 -2.96
CA ALA A 322 32.55 36.40 -2.14
C ALA A 322 33.52 37.35 -2.84
N ASP A 323 33.03 38.51 -3.26
CA ASP A 323 33.79 39.50 -4.02
C ASP A 323 34.70 40.33 -3.09
N ALA A 324 35.91 39.84 -2.87
CA ALA A 324 36.89 40.45 -1.98
C ALA A 324 37.57 41.66 -2.64
N ARG A 325 36.98 42.85 -2.48
CA ARG A 325 37.63 44.12 -2.87
C ARG A 325 38.95 44.31 -2.09
N PRO A 326 40.09 44.56 -2.75
CA PRO A 326 41.33 44.88 -2.05
C PRO A 326 41.30 46.32 -1.52
N THR A 327 41.40 46.48 -0.20
CA THR A 327 41.58 47.79 0.45
C THR A 327 43.00 48.30 0.21
N GLN A 328 43.16 49.32 -0.64
CA GLN A 328 44.41 50.05 -0.77
C GLN A 328 44.70 50.84 0.52
N ARG A 329 45.86 50.62 1.14
CA ARG A 329 46.42 51.54 2.15
C ARG A 329 47.11 52.71 1.45
N PRO A 330 46.95 53.96 1.92
CA PRO A 330 47.72 55.08 1.39
C PRO A 330 49.19 55.00 1.83
N ARG A 331 50.10 55.29 0.89
CA ARG A 331 51.49 55.69 1.20
C ARG A 331 51.63 57.18 0.87
N ASN A 332 51.91 57.99 1.87
CA ASN A 332 52.39 59.35 1.66
C ASN A 332 53.87 59.32 1.27
N LEU A 333 54.27 60.08 0.25
CA LEU A 333 55.30 61.14 0.33
C LEU A 333 55.80 61.57 -1.06
N ALA A 334 55.93 62.89 -1.20
CA ALA A 334 56.91 63.69 -1.95
C ALA A 334 57.62 63.07 -3.18
N GLY A 335 57.56 63.80 -4.30
CA GLY A 335 58.34 63.48 -5.50
C GLY A 335 59.71 64.16 -5.55
N ARG A 336 60.49 63.74 -6.55
CA ARG A 336 61.46 64.52 -7.35
C ARG A 336 61.69 63.77 -8.66
#